data_AF-A0A0B3BTI6-F1
#
_entry.id   AF-A0A0B3BTI6-F1
#
_cell.length_a   1.000
_cell.length_b   1.000
_cell.length_c   1.000
_cell.angle_alpha   90.00
_cell.angle_beta   90.00
_cell.angle_gamma   90.00
#
_symmetry.space_group_name_H-M   'P 1'
#
loop_
_entity.id
_entity.type
_entity.pdbx_description
1 polymer ?
#
loop_
_entity_poly.entity_id
_entity_poly.type
_entity_poly.pdbx_seq_one_letter_code
_entity_poly.pdbx_strand_id
1 'polypeptide(L)'
;MATLATVRPARDLSKEQGVTGLRAALNILDKWQASSEQACRILRISRSTYTRARQRDPAWSVGLDTDQLQRISMVLNIHAALRLLFDNPDNVYGFPAMANHNAFFNGRAPLEIMAQGDMISLYETYRRIDALRGAQW
;
A
#
# COMPACT_ATOMS: atom_id res chain seq x y z
N MET A 1 -25.85 -21.39 29.94
CA MET A 1 -24.39 -21.20 30.02
C MET A 1 -23.92 -20.61 28.69
N ALA A 2 -23.60 -19.32 28.64
CA ALA A 2 -23.16 -18.66 27.40
C ALA A 2 -21.68 -18.96 27.14
N THR A 3 -21.40 -19.58 25.99
CA THR A 3 -20.04 -19.85 25.52
C THR A 3 -19.39 -18.54 25.11
N LEU A 4 -18.36 -18.10 25.85
CA LEU A 4 -17.52 -16.97 25.46
C LEU A 4 -16.83 -17.32 24.13
N ALA A 5 -17.18 -16.59 23.07
CA ALA A 5 -16.45 -16.64 21.81
C ALA A 5 -15.01 -16.19 22.08
N THR A 6 -14.06 -17.10 21.90
CA THR A 6 -12.64 -16.81 21.98
C THR A 6 -12.31 -15.81 20.87
N VAL A 7 -11.91 -14.60 21.25
CA VAL A 7 -11.32 -13.62 20.32
C VAL A 7 -10.07 -14.28 19.75
N ARG A 8 -10.11 -14.68 18.47
CA ARG A 8 -8.93 -15.16 17.76
C ARG A 8 -7.89 -14.02 17.75
N PRO A 9 -6.66 -14.23 18.24
CA PRO A 9 -5.61 -13.25 18.02
C PRO A 9 -5.47 -13.04 16.51
N ALA A 10 -5.30 -11.79 16.09
CA ALA A 10 -4.88 -11.50 14.72
C ALA A 10 -3.64 -12.35 14.45
N ARG A 11 -3.68 -13.22 13.43
CA ARG A 11 -2.54 -14.08 13.10
C ARG A 11 -1.34 -13.17 12.86
N ASP A 12 -0.31 -13.28 13.68
CA ASP A 12 1.00 -12.73 13.36
C ASP A 12 1.40 -13.30 11.99
N LEU A 13 1.56 -12.42 11.00
CA LEU A 13 2.05 -12.83 9.70
C LEU A 13 3.42 -13.48 9.89
N SER A 14 3.63 -14.64 9.28
CA SER A 14 4.96 -15.24 9.28
C SER A 14 5.95 -14.27 8.62
N LYS A 15 7.23 -14.33 8.98
CA LYS A 15 8.27 -13.51 8.32
C LYS A 15 8.24 -13.70 6.79
N GLU A 16 7.98 -14.92 6.32
CA GLU A 16 7.84 -15.23 4.90
C GLU A 16 6.64 -14.54 4.25
N GLN A 17 5.49 -14.51 4.93
CA GLN A 17 4.31 -13.78 4.47
C GLN A 17 4.58 -12.27 4.45
N GLY A 18 5.31 -11.74 5.44
CA GLY A 18 5.76 -10.35 5.47
C GLY A 18 6.65 -9.99 4.27
N VAL A 19 7.65 -10.81 3.96
CA VAL A 19 8.52 -10.61 2.78
C VAL A 19 7.73 -10.68 1.48
N THR A 20 6.80 -11.63 1.38
CA THR A 20 5.94 -11.78 0.19
C THR A 20 5.07 -10.53 -0.01
N GLY A 21 4.41 -10.07 1.06
CA GLY A 21 3.61 -8.85 1.05
C GLY A 21 4.43 -7.61 0.70
N LEU A 22 5.62 -7.46 1.28
CA LEU A 22 6.54 -6.36 0.96
C LEU A 22 6.91 -6.36 -0.53
N ARG A 23 7.28 -7.52 -1.09
CA ARG A 23 7.62 -7.63 -2.52
C ARG A 23 6.43 -7.29 -3.40
N ALA A 24 5.22 -7.72 -3.04
CA ALA A 24 4.00 -7.39 -3.77
C ALA A 24 3.73 -5.88 -3.75
N ALA A 25 3.80 -5.24 -2.58
CA ALA A 25 3.61 -3.79 -2.43
C ALA A 25 4.66 -3.00 -3.23
N LEU A 26 5.94 -3.41 -3.18
CA LEU A 26 7.00 -2.78 -3.96
C LEU A 26 6.78 -2.91 -5.48
N ASN A 27 6.29 -4.06 -5.96
CA ASN A 27 5.96 -4.24 -7.37
C ASN A 27 4.79 -3.35 -7.81
N ILE A 28 3.80 -3.13 -6.94
CA ILE A 28 2.68 -2.22 -7.21
C ILE A 28 3.16 -0.79 -7.30
N LEU A 29 3.96 -0.34 -6.31
CA LEU A 29 4.52 1.01 -6.29
C LEU A 29 5.40 1.28 -7.53
N ASP A 30 6.18 0.30 -7.98
CA ASP A 30 6.96 0.36 -9.21
C ASP A 30 6.06 0.59 -10.44
N LYS A 31 4.94 -0.15 -10.53
CA LYS A 31 3.95 0.06 -11.62
C LYS A 31 3.26 1.42 -11.55
N TRP A 32 3.06 1.96 -10.35
CA TRP A 32 2.61 3.34 -10.13
C TRP A 32 3.69 4.40 -10.37
N GLN A 33 4.87 4.01 -10.89
CA GLN A 33 6.00 4.89 -11.16
C GLN A 33 6.57 5.57 -9.90
N ALA A 34 6.41 4.95 -8.73
CA ALA A 34 7.02 5.44 -7.50
C ALA A 34 8.54 5.38 -7.57
N SER A 35 9.18 6.51 -7.25
CA SER A 35 10.62 6.51 -7.04
C SER A 35 10.98 5.60 -5.86
N SER A 36 12.19 5.07 -5.89
CA SER A 36 12.73 4.30 -4.76
C SER A 36 12.66 5.05 -3.42
N GLU A 37 12.80 6.37 -3.43
CA GLU A 37 12.64 7.21 -2.23
C GLU A 37 11.18 7.28 -1.78
N GLN A 38 10.24 7.50 -2.70
CA GLN A 38 8.82 7.49 -2.39
C GLN A 38 8.39 6.14 -1.82
N ALA A 39 8.82 5.03 -2.43
CA ALA A 39 8.51 3.68 -1.93
C ALA A 39 9.04 3.44 -0.51
N CYS A 40 10.29 3.86 -0.23
CA CYS A 40 10.86 3.78 1.12
C CYS A 40 10.06 4.59 2.14
N ARG A 41 9.65 5.83 1.79
CA ARG A 41 8.84 6.69 2.67
C ARG A 41 7.46 6.11 2.92
N ILE A 42 6.76 5.67 1.87
CA ILE A 42 5.41 5.10 1.95
C ILE A 42 5.39 3.87 2.86
N LEU A 43 6.34 2.96 2.67
CA LEU A 43 6.41 1.70 3.41
C LEU A 43 7.18 1.78 4.74
N ARG A 44 7.77 2.94 5.06
CA ARG A 44 8.69 3.13 6.19
C ARG A 44 9.77 2.04 6.26
N ILE A 45 10.45 1.83 5.14
CA ILE A 45 11.57 0.88 5.04
C ILE A 45 12.86 1.62 4.66
N SER A 46 13.99 1.08 5.09
CA SER A 46 15.30 1.59 4.67
C SER A 46 15.57 1.32 3.19
N ARG A 47 16.52 2.06 2.61
CA ARG A 47 17.02 1.80 1.26
C ARG A 47 17.64 0.40 1.14
N SER A 48 18.29 -0.11 2.18
CA SER A 48 18.87 -1.45 2.18
C SER A 48 17.79 -2.53 2.09
N THR A 49 16.70 -2.40 2.86
CA THR A 49 15.54 -3.30 2.79
C THR A 49 14.89 -3.26 1.41
N TYR A 50 14.70 -2.06 0.83
CA TYR A 50 14.19 -1.90 -0.53
C TYR A 50 15.06 -2.66 -1.55
N THR A 51 16.37 -2.44 -1.54
CA THR A 51 17.30 -3.07 -2.48
C THR A 51 17.32 -4.59 -2.32
N ARG A 52 17.39 -5.11 -1.09
CA ARG A 52 17.37 -6.56 -0.82
C ARG A 52 16.05 -7.20 -1.24
N ALA A 53 14.92 -6.56 -0.99
CA ALA A 53 13.62 -7.06 -1.42
C ALA A 53 13.53 -7.23 -2.95
N ARG A 54 14.12 -6.30 -3.71
CA ARG A 54 14.17 -6.31 -5.18
C ARG A 54 15.10 -7.37 -5.76
N GLN A 55 16.12 -7.83 -5.03
CA GLN A 55 17.00 -8.92 -5.47
C GLN A 55 16.28 -10.27 -5.56
N ARG A 56 15.11 -10.40 -4.92
CA ARG A 56 14.28 -11.63 -4.93
C ARG A 56 15.01 -12.90 -4.47
N ASP A 57 16.04 -12.76 -3.65
CA ASP A 57 16.72 -13.88 -2.98
C ASP A 57 15.70 -14.68 -2.12
N PRO A 58 15.47 -15.97 -2.40
CA PRO A 58 14.54 -16.80 -1.64
C PRO A 58 14.94 -16.98 -0.16
N ALA A 59 16.24 -16.91 0.15
CA ALA A 59 16.74 -17.08 1.51
C ALA A 59 16.66 -15.79 2.35
N TRP A 60 16.41 -14.64 1.71
CA TRP A 60 16.36 -13.37 2.41
C TRP A 60 15.06 -13.19 3.21
N SER A 61 15.22 -12.79 4.47
CA SER A 61 14.13 -12.50 5.41
C SER A 61 14.36 -11.16 6.10
N VAL A 62 13.27 -10.49 6.49
CA VAL A 62 13.31 -9.25 7.27
C VAL A 62 12.18 -9.25 8.31
N GLY A 63 12.48 -8.76 9.51
CA GLY A 63 11.46 -8.49 10.52
C GLY A 63 10.74 -7.19 10.18
N LEU A 64 9.43 -7.27 9.96
CA LEU A 64 8.58 -6.11 9.75
C LEU A 64 7.72 -5.87 10.99
N ASP A 65 7.65 -4.63 11.44
CA ASP A 65 6.77 -4.27 12.55
C ASP A 65 5.32 -4.07 12.08
N THR A 66 4.41 -3.88 13.04
CA THR A 66 2.97 -3.73 12.78
C THR A 66 2.65 -2.57 11.84
N ASP A 67 3.33 -1.42 11.99
CA ASP A 67 3.06 -0.24 11.14
C ASP A 67 3.56 -0.47 9.70
N GLN A 68 4.69 -1.15 9.50
CA GLN A 68 5.14 -1.57 8.16
C GLN A 68 4.16 -2.54 7.50
N LEU A 69 3.66 -3.53 8.25
CA LEU A 69 2.65 -4.48 7.76
C LEU A 69 1.33 -3.77 7.40
N GLN A 70 0.92 -2.79 8.19
CA GLN A 70 -0.25 -1.95 7.88
C GLN A 70 -0.05 -1.12 6.61
N ARG A 71 1.12 -0.51 6.42
CA ARG A 71 1.46 0.24 5.19
C ARG A 71 1.43 -0.65 3.95
N ILE A 72 2.00 -1.86 4.06
CA ILE A 72 1.95 -2.87 3.00
C ILE A 72 0.48 -3.21 2.67
N SER A 73 -0.33 -3.50 3.68
CA SER A 73 -1.76 -3.78 3.52
C SER A 73 -2.49 -2.61 2.82
N MET A 74 -2.18 -1.37 3.19
CA MET A 74 -2.82 -0.20 2.58
C MET A 74 -2.49 -0.07 1.09
N VAL A 75 -1.23 -0.28 0.69
CA VAL A 75 -0.83 -0.27 -0.72
C VAL A 75 -1.56 -1.36 -1.51
N LEU A 76 -1.67 -2.57 -0.95
CA LEU A 76 -2.43 -3.67 -1.57
C LEU A 76 -3.91 -3.32 -1.71
N ASN A 77 -4.53 -2.73 -0.69
CA ASN A 77 -5.94 -2.36 -0.70
C ASN A 77 -6.24 -1.20 -1.65
N ILE A 78 -5.35 -0.21 -1.74
CA ILE A 78 -5.46 0.86 -2.74
C ILE A 78 -5.43 0.26 -4.15
N HIS A 79 -4.51 -0.68 -4.42
CA HIS A 79 -4.46 -1.34 -5.72
C HIS A 79 -5.72 -2.14 -6.02
N ALA A 80 -6.25 -2.88 -5.03
CA ALA A 80 -7.49 -3.61 -5.17
C ALA A 80 -8.67 -2.67 -5.46
N ALA A 81 -8.78 -1.55 -4.74
CA ALA A 81 -9.82 -0.55 -4.98
C ALA A 81 -9.74 0.04 -6.39
N LEU A 82 -8.53 0.39 -6.86
CA LEU A 82 -8.32 0.90 -8.22
C LEU A 82 -8.72 -0.12 -9.29
N ARG A 83 -8.45 -1.41 -9.07
CA ARG A 83 -8.87 -2.50 -9.98
C ARG A 83 -10.37 -2.73 -10.02
N LEU A 84 -11.10 -2.32 -8.99
CA LEU A 84 -12.56 -2.33 -8.98
C LEU A 84 -13.16 -1.07 -9.61
N LEU A 85 -12.42 0.05 -9.55
CA LEU A 85 -12.86 1.34 -10.06
C LEU A 85 -12.66 1.47 -11.58
N PHE A 86 -11.62 0.84 -12.13
CA PHE A 86 -11.25 1.00 -13.54
C PHE A 86 -11.18 -0.33 -14.28
N ASP A 87 -11.88 -0.41 -15.40
CA ASP A 87 -11.76 -1.53 -16.35
C ASP A 87 -10.46 -1.46 -17.16
N ASN A 88 -9.99 -0.25 -17.49
CA ASN A 88 -8.74 -0.05 -18.21
C ASN A 88 -7.53 -0.19 -17.27
N PRO A 89 -6.63 -1.18 -17.48
CA PRO A 89 -5.45 -1.36 -16.65
C PRO A 89 -4.51 -0.14 -16.65
N ASP A 90 -4.48 0.65 -17.71
CA ASP A 90 -3.66 1.87 -17.76
C ASP A 90 -4.14 2.89 -16.72
N ASN A 91 -5.44 2.96 -16.46
CA ASN A 91 -5.98 3.83 -15.41
C ASN A 91 -5.67 3.29 -14.01
N VAL A 92 -5.68 1.97 -13.81
CA VAL A 92 -5.31 1.33 -12.53
C VAL A 92 -3.87 1.70 -12.13
N TYR A 93 -2.96 1.74 -13.10
CA TYR A 93 -1.55 2.00 -12.85
C TYR A 93 -1.17 3.49 -12.98
N GLY A 94 -1.84 4.24 -13.83
CA GLY A 94 -1.57 5.66 -14.07
C GLY A 94 -2.21 6.60 -13.06
N PHE A 95 -3.38 6.27 -12.52
CA PHE A 95 -4.12 7.16 -11.60
C PHE A 95 -3.30 7.64 -10.39
N PRO A 96 -2.51 6.79 -9.70
CA PRO A 96 -1.74 7.22 -8.54
C PRO A 96 -0.66 8.27 -8.84
N ALA A 97 -0.15 8.31 -10.08
CA ALA A 97 0.86 9.27 -10.52
C ALA A 97 0.24 10.53 -11.18
N MET A 98 -1.06 10.51 -11.47
CA MET A 98 -1.74 11.61 -12.15
C MET A 98 -2.14 12.71 -11.16
N ALA A 99 -1.90 13.97 -11.55
CA ALA A 99 -2.39 15.14 -10.80
C ALA A 99 -3.90 15.04 -10.58
N ASN A 100 -4.32 15.13 -9.32
CA ASN A 100 -5.71 14.96 -8.95
C ASN A 100 -6.29 16.27 -8.39
N HIS A 101 -7.32 16.79 -9.05
CA HIS A 101 -7.92 18.09 -8.74
C HIS A 101 -9.11 18.00 -7.77
N ASN A 102 -9.43 16.80 -7.26
CA ASN A 102 -10.40 16.68 -6.18
C ASN A 102 -9.89 17.44 -4.94
N ALA A 103 -10.80 18.03 -4.17
CA ALA A 103 -10.48 18.98 -3.09
C ALA A 103 -9.42 18.48 -2.08
N PHE A 104 -9.37 17.18 -1.81
CA PHE A 104 -8.35 16.59 -0.93
C PHE A 104 -6.94 16.59 -1.54
N PHE A 105 -6.84 16.28 -2.83
CA PHE A 105 -5.56 16.16 -3.50
C PHE A 105 -4.98 17.53 -3.89
N ASN A 106 -5.86 18.51 -4.15
CA ASN A 106 -5.51 19.91 -4.42
C ASN A 106 -4.43 20.05 -5.51
N GLY A 107 -4.59 19.30 -6.60
CA GLY A 107 -3.67 19.28 -7.74
C GLY A 107 -2.49 18.32 -7.60
N ARG A 108 -2.23 17.77 -6.40
CA ARG A 108 -1.17 16.79 -6.19
C ARG A 108 -1.58 15.40 -6.66
N ALA A 109 -0.61 14.59 -7.05
CA ALA A 109 -0.87 13.18 -7.32
C ALA A 109 -1.08 12.40 -6.01
N PRO A 110 -1.92 11.35 -5.99
CA PRO A 110 -2.08 10.48 -4.81
C PRO A 110 -0.73 9.96 -4.27
N LEU A 111 0.19 9.61 -5.17
CA LEU A 111 1.52 9.13 -4.82
C LEU A 111 2.36 10.18 -4.08
N GLU A 112 2.24 11.46 -4.42
CA GLU A 112 2.93 12.55 -3.73
C GLU A 112 2.43 12.72 -2.30
N ILE A 113 1.13 12.52 -2.08
CA ILE A 113 0.54 12.57 -0.74
C ILE A 113 1.01 11.39 0.10
N MET A 114 0.91 10.16 -0.43
CA MET A 114 1.41 8.98 0.27
C MET A 114 2.90 9.09 0.62
N ALA A 115 3.69 9.70 -0.26
CA ALA A 115 5.14 9.88 -0.08
C ALA A 115 5.54 10.94 0.97
N GLN A 116 4.58 11.64 1.59
CA GLN A 116 4.85 12.45 2.79
C GLN A 116 5.31 11.58 3.98
N GLY A 117 4.95 10.28 3.95
CA GLY A 117 5.50 9.25 4.84
C GLY A 117 4.74 9.05 6.14
N ASP A 118 3.86 9.98 6.53
CA ASP A 118 2.97 9.78 7.67
C ASP A 118 1.83 8.81 7.32
N MET A 119 1.35 8.07 8.33
CA MET A 119 0.32 7.06 8.14
C MET A 119 -1.04 7.69 7.77
N ILE A 120 -1.31 8.91 8.24
CA ILE A 120 -2.58 9.60 8.00
C ILE A 120 -2.73 9.90 6.50
N SER A 121 -1.69 10.43 5.85
CA SER A 121 -1.68 10.70 4.42
C SER A 121 -1.92 9.44 3.58
N LEU A 122 -1.33 8.31 3.96
CA LEU A 122 -1.55 7.02 3.29
C LEU A 122 -2.99 6.52 3.50
N TYR A 123 -3.51 6.59 4.72
CA TYR A 123 -4.85 6.16 5.07
C TYR A 123 -5.92 7.03 4.40
N GLU A 124 -5.75 8.34 4.43
CA GLU A 124 -6.64 9.30 3.77
C GLU A 124 -6.68 9.04 2.27
N THR A 125 -5.52 8.82 1.63
CA THR A 125 -5.46 8.45 0.21
C THR A 125 -6.28 7.20 -0.09
N TYR A 126 -6.11 6.14 0.73
CA TYR A 126 -6.93 4.94 0.62
C TYR A 126 -8.43 5.23 0.77
N ARG A 127 -8.83 5.94 1.83
CA ARG A 127 -10.24 6.24 2.10
C ARG A 127 -10.88 7.02 0.96
N ARG A 128 -10.17 7.98 0.36
CA ARG A 128 -10.68 8.76 -0.78
C ARG A 128 -10.85 7.91 -2.02
N ILE A 129 -9.90 7.02 -2.32
CA ILE A 129 -9.98 6.11 -3.47
C ILE A 129 -11.12 5.11 -3.27
N ASP A 130 -11.24 4.50 -2.09
CA ASP A 130 -12.32 3.56 -1.80
C ASP A 130 -13.70 4.25 -1.81
N ALA A 131 -13.80 5.51 -1.37
CA ALA A 131 -15.05 6.26 -1.44
C ALA A 131 -15.55 6.50 -2.89
N LEU A 132 -14.64 6.57 -3.88
CA LEU A 132 -15.04 6.68 -5.29
C LEU A 132 -15.85 5.47 -5.76
N ARG A 133 -15.60 4.29 -5.17
CA ARG A 133 -16.37 3.07 -5.45
C ARG A 133 -17.81 3.16 -4.91
N GLY A 134 -18.01 3.83 -3.78
CA GLY A 134 -19.33 4.01 -3.15
C GLY A 134 -20.20 5.07 -3.82
N ALA A 135 -19.60 6.00 -4.56
CA ALA A 135 -20.31 7.06 -5.29
C ALA A 135 -20.76 6.65 -6.71
N GLN A 136 -20.45 5.43 -7.14
CA GLN A 136 -20.79 4.90 -8.47
C GLN A 136 -22.12 4.10 -8.50
N TRP A 137 -22.89 4.10 -7.41
CA TRP A 137 -24.19 3.42 -7.31
C TRP A 137 -25.31 4.38 -6.93
#